data_AF-A0A820WNA0-F1
#
_entry.id   AF-A0A820WNA0-F1
#
_cell.length_a   1.000
_cell.length_b   1.000
_cell.length_c   1.000
_cell.angle_alpha   90.00
_cell.angle_beta   90.00
_cell.angle_gamma   90.00
#
_symmetry.space_group_name_H-M   'P 1'
#
loop_
_entity.id
_entity.type
_entity.pdbx_description
1 polymer ?
#
loop_
_entity_poly.entity_id
_entity_poly.type
_entity_poly.pdbx_seq_one_letter_code
_entity_poly.pdbx_strand_id
1 'polypeptide(L)'
;MILISFFISLIWVSVAAGLDSNPSYDITQLYPYKLCWFTRDVIYYFLTIPVGVFLFLNILMFILVAHRIIKHVRNATSPHQSYERMKQCIIILLLSSATQGIGWLFGPFLTFVDEKAGNILGWFFIIFNGLEGLWIIILYLIIRSQHMDEQKRCIAVAELTKSTAVSS
;
A
#
# COMPACT_ATOMS: atom_id res chain seq x y z
N MET A 1 13.45 -9.05 6.81
CA MET A 1 12.79 -7.75 6.53
C MET A 1 11.77 -7.39 7.60
N ILE A 2 10.83 -8.27 7.98
CA ILE A 2 9.78 -7.99 8.99
C ILE A 2 10.34 -7.54 10.36
N LEU A 3 11.36 -8.24 10.88
CA LEU A 3 12.00 -7.87 12.14
C LEU A 3 12.68 -6.50 12.06
N ILE A 4 13.36 -6.21 10.96
CA ILE A 4 14.06 -4.95 10.73
C ILE A 4 13.06 -3.78 10.71
N SER A 5 11.96 -3.91 9.97
CA SER A 5 10.90 -2.88 9.95
C SER A 5 10.24 -2.72 11.32
N PHE A 6 10.02 -3.81 12.06
CA PHE A 6 9.43 -3.75 13.39
C PHE A 6 10.31 -2.96 14.36
N PHE A 7 11.60 -3.27 14.42
CA PHE A 7 12.54 -2.57 15.31
C PHE A 7 12.74 -1.11 14.89
N ILE A 8 12.78 -0.80 13.59
CA ILE A 8 12.85 0.59 13.10
C ILE A 8 11.63 1.38 13.55
N SER A 9 10.42 0.84 13.38
CA SER A 9 9.19 1.50 13.82
C SER A 9 9.15 1.68 15.34
N LEU A 10 9.59 0.68 16.09
CA LEU A 10 9.65 0.75 17.55
C LEU A 10 10.61 1.87 18.01
N ILE A 11 11.82 1.92 17.43
CA ILE A 11 12.81 2.96 17.72
C ILE A 11 12.26 4.34 17.38
N TRP A 12 11.64 4.50 16.21
CA TRP A 12 11.08 5.80 15.78
C TRP A 12 9.99 6.30 16.73
N VAL A 13 9.06 5.43 17.10
CA VAL A 13 7.97 5.78 18.04
C VAL A 13 8.53 6.05 19.44
N SER A 14 9.50 5.26 19.92
CA SER A 14 10.15 5.51 21.21
C SER A 14 10.89 6.85 21.25
N VAL A 15 11.56 7.24 20.15
CA VAL A 15 12.20 8.56 20.05
C VAL A 15 11.16 9.68 20.05
N ALA A 16 10.08 9.54 19.28
CA ALA A 16 9.00 10.54 19.25
C ALA A 16 8.37 10.72 20.64
N ALA A 17 8.07 9.63 21.35
CA ALA A 17 7.52 9.67 22.70
C ALA A 17 8.54 10.21 23.74
N GLY A 18 9.83 9.92 23.56
CA GLY A 18 10.91 10.43 24.42
C GLY A 18 11.17 11.93 24.25
N LEU A 19 10.97 12.47 23.03
CA LEU A 19 11.10 13.89 22.75
C LEU A 19 9.88 14.69 23.24
N ASP A 20 8.67 14.13 23.14
CA ASP A 20 7.45 14.75 23.69
C ASP A 20 7.42 14.76 25.22
N SER A 21 8.02 13.77 25.88
CA SER A 21 8.01 13.68 27.36
C SER A 21 9.01 14.61 28.07
N ASN A 22 9.87 15.33 27.34
CA ASN A 22 10.88 16.20 27.93
C ASN A 22 10.36 17.64 28.10
N PRO A 23 10.32 18.20 29.32
CA PRO A 23 9.74 19.52 29.60
C PRO A 23 10.59 20.71 29.10
N SER A 24 11.78 20.46 28.53
CA SER A 24 12.66 21.50 27.96
C SER A 24 12.31 21.88 26.52
N TYR A 25 11.57 21.02 25.83
CA TYR A 25 11.02 21.29 24.52
C TYR A 25 9.54 21.55 24.78
N ASP A 26 9.01 22.71 24.39
CA ASP A 26 7.67 23.19 24.75
C ASP A 26 6.54 22.41 24.02
N ILE A 27 6.68 21.08 23.97
CA ILE A 27 5.86 20.11 23.28
C ILE A 27 5.21 19.25 24.38
N THR A 28 4.13 19.79 24.96
CA THR A 28 3.08 19.13 25.78
C THR A 28 3.45 18.09 26.87
N GLN A 29 3.16 18.45 28.12
CA GLN A 29 3.33 17.60 29.31
C GLN A 29 2.39 16.38 29.38
N LEU A 30 2.96 15.25 29.81
CA LEU A 30 2.33 13.93 30.01
C LEU A 30 1.36 13.87 31.23
N TYR A 31 0.25 14.61 31.20
CA TYR A 31 -0.84 14.48 32.19
C TYR A 31 -2.03 13.60 31.73
N PRO A 32 -2.25 12.41 32.33
CA PRO A 32 -3.09 11.33 31.78
C PRO A 32 -4.61 11.63 31.70
N TYR A 33 -5.08 12.80 32.14
CA TYR A 33 -6.50 13.18 32.19
C TYR A 33 -6.89 14.24 31.13
N LYS A 34 -5.93 14.73 30.32
CA LYS A 34 -6.16 15.66 29.20
C LYS A 34 -5.37 15.29 27.92
N LEU A 35 -4.94 14.04 27.79
CA LEU A 35 -3.86 13.67 26.88
C LEU A 35 -4.34 13.23 25.49
N CYS A 36 -4.33 14.15 24.52
CA CYS A 36 -4.15 13.77 23.12
C CYS A 36 -2.68 14.05 22.77
N TRP A 37 -1.85 12.99 22.78
CA TRP A 37 -0.44 13.06 22.35
C TRP A 37 -0.28 13.52 20.89
N PHE A 38 -1.35 13.38 20.11
CA PHE A 38 -1.45 13.79 18.72
C PHE A 38 -1.78 15.29 18.62
N THR A 39 -0.84 16.15 19.02
CA THR A 39 -0.92 17.58 18.69
C THR A 39 -0.61 17.78 17.21
N ARG A 40 -1.14 18.86 16.61
CA ARG A 40 -0.98 19.13 15.16
C ARG A 40 0.49 19.16 14.74
N ASP A 41 1.37 19.69 15.60
CA ASP A 41 2.79 19.82 15.34
C ASP A 41 3.53 18.48 15.45
N VAL A 42 3.22 17.66 16.47
CA VAL A 42 3.80 16.32 16.62
C VAL A 42 3.42 15.43 15.44
N ILE A 43 2.15 15.49 15.00
CA ILE A 43 1.69 14.80 13.79
C ILE A 43 2.49 15.25 12.57
N TYR A 44 2.65 16.56 12.38
CA TYR A 44 3.33 17.08 11.21
C TYR A 44 4.79 16.61 11.13
N TYR A 45 5.56 16.80 12.21
CA TYR A 45 7.00 16.50 12.20
C TYR A 45 7.32 15.01 12.28
N PHE A 46 6.62 14.25 13.13
CA PHE A 46 6.97 12.84 13.40
C PHE A 46 6.18 11.83 12.57
N LEU A 47 5.06 12.23 11.96
CA LEU A 47 4.23 11.35 11.15
C LEU A 47 4.14 11.83 9.69
N THR A 48 3.73 13.07 9.44
CA THR A 48 3.46 13.55 8.07
C THR A 48 4.72 13.63 7.22
N ILE A 49 5.83 14.17 7.74
CA ILE A 49 7.08 14.29 6.96
C ILE A 49 7.65 12.90 6.59
N PRO A 50 7.88 11.96 7.53
CA PRO A 50 8.40 10.63 7.19
C PRO A 50 7.48 9.85 6.25
N VAL A 51 6.16 9.90 6.48
CA VAL A 51 5.19 9.23 5.62
C VAL A 51 5.15 9.87 4.23
N GLY A 52 5.26 11.20 4.13
CA GLY A 52 5.35 11.91 2.86
C GLY A 52 6.57 11.50 2.03
N VAL A 53 7.74 11.38 2.66
CA VAL A 53 8.96 10.89 1.99
C VAL A 53 8.77 9.46 1.51
N PHE A 54 8.22 8.59 2.35
CA PHE A 54 7.95 7.20 1.99
C PHE A 54 6.94 7.09 0.83
N LEU A 55 5.87 7.87 0.86
CA LEU A 55 4.86 7.94 -0.18
C LEU A 55 5.46 8.42 -1.52
N PHE A 56 6.32 9.44 -1.47
CA PHE A 56 7.03 9.92 -2.66
C PHE A 56 7.90 8.83 -3.30
N LEU A 57 8.69 8.11 -2.50
CA LEU A 57 9.50 6.99 -2.98
C LEU A 57 8.65 5.87 -3.58
N ASN A 58 7.50 5.56 -2.96
CA ASN A 58 6.56 4.58 -3.49
C ASN A 58 5.96 5.00 -4.83
N ILE A 59 5.58 6.26 -4.99
CA ILE A 59 5.09 6.81 -6.27
C ILE A 59 6.17 6.73 -7.35
N LEU A 60 7.42 7.09 -7.03
CA LEU A 60 8.53 6.96 -7.97
C LEU A 60 8.73 5.51 -8.41
N MET A 61 8.75 4.57 -7.46
CA MET A 61 8.86 3.13 -7.75
C MET A 61 7.70 2.65 -8.62
N PHE A 62 6.47 3.08 -8.32
CA PHE A 62 5.29 2.77 -9.10
C PHE A 62 5.43 3.24 -10.55
N ILE A 63 5.86 4.49 -10.77
CA ILE A 63 6.09 5.05 -12.12
C ILE A 63 7.16 4.27 -12.87
N LEU A 64 8.29 3.94 -12.22
CA LEU A 64 9.37 3.17 -12.83
C LEU A 64 8.93 1.76 -13.24
N VAL A 65 8.19 1.08 -12.37
CA VAL A 65 7.64 -0.26 -12.63
C VAL A 65 6.64 -0.20 -13.77
N ALA A 66 5.69 0.74 -13.72
CA ALA A 66 4.71 0.94 -14.78
C ALA A 66 5.38 1.22 -16.13
N HIS A 67 6.37 2.12 -16.18
CA HIS A 67 7.10 2.44 -17.40
C HIS A 67 7.87 1.23 -17.96
N ARG A 68 8.56 0.46 -17.09
CA ARG A 68 9.29 -0.74 -17.50
C ARG A 68 8.36 -1.82 -18.05
N ILE A 69 7.20 -1.99 -17.43
CA ILE A 69 6.15 -2.91 -17.86
C ILE A 69 5.59 -2.48 -19.22
N ILE A 70 5.17 -1.22 -19.38
CA ILE A 70 4.59 -0.72 -20.65
C ILE A 70 5.59 -0.92 -21.80
N LYS A 71 6.87 -0.59 -21.56
CA LYS A 71 7.93 -0.80 -22.56
C LYS A 71 8.11 -2.29 -22.90
N HIS A 72 8.02 -3.18 -21.91
CA HIS A 72 8.16 -4.62 -22.11
C HIS A 72 6.95 -5.22 -22.86
N VAL A 73 5.73 -4.80 -22.53
CA VAL A 73 4.49 -5.23 -23.19
C VAL A 73 4.44 -4.75 -24.64
N ARG A 74 4.87 -3.52 -24.92
CA ARG A 74 4.92 -2.97 -26.28
C ARG A 74 5.91 -3.72 -27.19
N ASN A 75 6.89 -4.39 -26.62
CA ASN A 75 7.89 -5.20 -27.34
C ASN A 75 7.52 -6.69 -27.41
N ALA A 76 6.35 -7.10 -26.90
CA ALA A 76 5.92 -8.50 -26.94
C ALA A 76 5.38 -8.90 -28.32
N THR A 77 5.85 -10.04 -28.84
CA THR A 77 5.61 -10.50 -30.21
C THR A 77 4.22 -11.11 -30.45
N SER A 78 3.42 -11.37 -29.40
CA SER A 78 2.09 -12.00 -29.52
C SER A 78 1.01 -11.23 -28.76
N PRO A 79 -0.16 -10.94 -29.38
CA PRO A 79 -1.24 -10.17 -28.77
C PRO A 79 -1.91 -10.87 -27.59
N HIS A 80 -2.04 -12.20 -27.62
CA HIS A 80 -2.63 -12.95 -26.51
C HIS A 80 -1.72 -12.96 -25.27
N GLN A 81 -0.41 -13.09 -25.49
CA GLN A 81 0.59 -13.05 -24.41
C GLN A 81 0.74 -11.64 -23.83
N SER A 82 0.53 -10.60 -24.63
CA SER A 82 0.50 -9.20 -24.21
C SER A 82 -0.67 -8.91 -23.26
N TYR A 83 -1.87 -9.42 -23.56
CA TYR A 83 -3.07 -9.22 -22.75
C TYR A 83 -2.98 -9.85 -21.35
N GLU A 84 -2.62 -11.13 -21.24
CA GLU A 84 -2.50 -11.81 -19.94
C GLU A 84 -1.40 -11.18 -19.06
N ARG A 85 -0.29 -10.76 -19.67
CA ARG A 85 0.78 -10.03 -18.97
C ARG A 85 0.32 -8.66 -18.49
N MET A 86 -0.44 -7.92 -19.31
CA MET A 86 -0.98 -6.62 -18.92
C MET A 86 -1.98 -6.77 -17.77
N LYS A 87 -2.83 -7.79 -17.80
CA LYS A 87 -3.77 -8.13 -16.72
C LYS A 87 -3.04 -8.42 -15.40
N GLN A 88 -2.03 -9.27 -15.40
CA GLN A 88 -1.20 -9.52 -14.20
C GLN A 88 -0.53 -8.24 -13.71
N CYS A 89 -0.04 -7.39 -14.60
CA CYS A 89 0.57 -6.12 -14.22
C CYS A 89 -0.42 -5.15 -13.57
N ILE A 90 -1.63 -5.03 -14.12
CA ILE A 90 -2.69 -4.20 -13.53
C ILE A 90 -3.03 -4.73 -12.13
N ILE A 91 -3.12 -6.04 -11.95
CA ILE A 91 -3.36 -6.66 -10.64
C ILE A 91 -2.23 -6.32 -9.65
N ILE A 92 -0.96 -6.42 -10.07
CA ILE A 92 0.20 -6.07 -9.23
C ILE A 92 0.22 -4.58 -8.88
N LEU A 93 -0.10 -3.70 -9.85
CA LEU A 93 -0.18 -2.26 -9.62
C LEU A 93 -1.33 -1.91 -8.67
N LEU A 94 -2.49 -2.56 -8.81
CA LEU A 94 -3.64 -2.40 -7.92
C LEU A 94 -3.36 -2.92 -6.51
N LEU A 95 -2.66 -4.06 -6.39
CA LEU A 95 -2.17 -4.56 -5.10
C LEU A 95 -1.24 -3.56 -4.46
N SER A 96 -0.23 -3.10 -5.20
CA SER A 96 0.76 -2.15 -4.70
C SER A 96 0.09 -0.86 -4.22
N SER A 97 -0.85 -0.30 -4.99
CA SER A 97 -1.57 0.92 -4.62
C SER A 97 -2.54 0.72 -3.46
N ALA A 98 -3.22 -0.43 -3.38
CA ALA A 98 -4.08 -0.77 -2.26
C ALA A 98 -3.28 -0.98 -0.96
N THR A 99 -2.08 -1.58 -1.03
CA THR A 99 -1.20 -1.80 0.13
C THR A 99 -0.39 -0.58 0.58
N GLN A 100 -0.23 0.42 -0.28
CA GLN A 100 0.45 1.68 0.06
C GLN A 100 -0.51 2.75 0.62
N GLY A 101 -1.82 2.45 0.64
CA GLY A 101 -2.87 3.31 1.16
C GLY A 101 -3.18 4.51 0.27
N ILE A 102 -4.20 4.40 -0.59
CA ILE A 102 -4.76 5.53 -1.36
C ILE A 102 -5.16 6.68 -0.42
N GLY A 103 -5.59 6.36 0.80
CA GLY A 103 -5.91 7.35 1.83
C GLY A 103 -4.75 8.31 2.12
N TRP A 104 -3.50 7.84 2.11
CA TRP A 104 -2.32 8.66 2.37
C TRP A 104 -2.04 9.70 1.29
N LEU A 105 -2.67 9.64 0.12
CA LEU A 105 -2.64 10.73 -0.86
C LEU A 105 -3.29 12.00 -0.32
N PHE A 106 -4.21 11.89 0.64
CA PHE A 106 -4.90 13.03 1.24
C PHE A 106 -4.24 13.47 2.55
N GLY A 107 -3.62 12.55 3.28
CA GLY A 107 -3.06 12.75 4.63
C GLY A 107 -2.18 13.99 4.77
N PRO A 108 -1.12 14.17 3.97
CA PRO A 108 -0.26 15.35 4.06
C PRO A 108 -1.00 16.67 3.83
N PHE A 109 -1.96 16.70 2.90
CA PHE A 109 -2.69 17.91 2.54
C PHE A 109 -3.60 18.43 3.64
N LEU A 110 -4.07 17.57 4.57
CA LEU A 110 -4.88 18.00 5.73
C LEU A 110 -4.20 19.11 6.55
N THR A 111 -2.87 19.13 6.57
CA THR A 111 -2.11 20.11 7.35
C THR A 111 -1.88 21.44 6.63
N PHE A 112 -1.93 21.43 5.29
CA PHE A 112 -1.59 22.56 4.41
C PHE A 112 -2.80 23.34 3.87
N VAL A 113 -3.98 22.73 3.81
CA VAL A 113 -5.19 23.38 3.26
C VAL A 113 -6.00 24.11 4.33
N ASP A 114 -6.90 24.99 3.88
CA ASP A 114 -7.86 25.70 4.74
C ASP A 114 -8.79 24.74 5.49
N GLU A 115 -9.28 25.14 6.67
CA GLU A 115 -9.98 24.24 7.61
C GLU A 115 -11.18 23.52 6.97
N LYS A 116 -11.95 24.20 6.12
CA LYS A 116 -13.10 23.60 5.42
C LYS A 116 -12.67 22.51 4.44
N ALA A 117 -11.62 22.76 3.66
CA ALA A 117 -11.08 21.78 2.73
C ALA A 117 -10.42 20.63 3.49
N GLY A 118 -9.71 20.91 4.58
CA GLY A 118 -9.07 19.91 5.44
C GLY A 118 -10.07 18.94 6.06
N ASN A 119 -11.23 19.44 6.51
CA ASN A 119 -12.29 18.59 7.04
C ASN A 119 -12.85 17.61 5.99
N ILE A 120 -13.06 18.09 4.75
CA ILE A 120 -13.54 17.23 3.64
C ILE A 120 -12.48 16.18 3.29
N LEU A 121 -11.21 16.59 3.14
CA LEU A 121 -10.11 15.66 2.87
C LEU A 121 -9.90 14.65 4.01
N GLY A 122 -10.16 15.07 5.25
CA GLY A 122 -10.13 14.20 6.42
C GLY A 122 -11.15 13.07 6.37
N TRP A 123 -12.37 13.34 5.92
CA TRP A 123 -13.37 12.29 5.71
C TRP A 123 -12.94 11.27 4.66
N PHE A 124 -12.39 11.72 3.54
CA PHE A 124 -11.82 10.81 2.54
C PHE A 124 -10.66 10.00 3.13
N PHE A 125 -9.74 10.65 3.83
CA PHE A 125 -8.63 9.97 4.50
C PHE A 125 -9.11 8.85 5.42
N ILE A 126 -10.09 9.14 6.31
CA ILE A 126 -10.61 8.16 7.26
C ILE A 126 -11.31 7.00 6.56
N ILE A 127 -12.16 7.27 5.56
CA ILE A 127 -12.90 6.22 4.84
C ILE A 127 -11.94 5.31 4.08
N PHE A 128 -11.00 5.88 3.31
CA PHE A 128 -10.08 5.07 2.51
C PHE A 128 -9.11 4.26 3.38
N ASN A 129 -8.58 4.83 4.47
CA ASN A 129 -7.73 4.09 5.40
C ASN A 129 -8.53 3.03 6.19
N GLY A 130 -9.75 3.36 6.62
CA GLY A 130 -10.61 2.40 7.35
C GLY A 130 -11.01 1.19 6.50
N LEU A 131 -11.14 1.37 5.18
CA LEU A 131 -11.45 0.29 4.24
C LEU A 131 -10.20 -0.38 3.65
N GLU A 132 -8.99 0.08 3.94
CA GLU A 132 -7.74 -0.43 3.36
C GLU A 132 -7.60 -1.95 3.57
N GLY A 133 -7.84 -2.43 4.79
CA GLY A 133 -7.80 -3.85 5.10
C GLY A 133 -8.82 -4.67 4.29
N LEU A 134 -10.02 -4.11 4.05
CA LEU A 134 -11.05 -4.75 3.24
C LEU A 134 -10.63 -4.86 1.77
N TRP A 135 -10.06 -3.78 1.20
CA TRP A 135 -9.57 -3.79 -0.18
C TRP A 135 -8.49 -4.84 -0.41
N ILE A 136 -7.56 -4.98 0.55
CA ILE A 136 -6.51 -5.99 0.50
C ILE A 136 -7.09 -7.40 0.52
N ILE A 137 -8.07 -7.67 1.40
CA ILE A 137 -8.73 -8.97 1.48
C ILE A 137 -9.44 -9.31 0.17
N ILE A 138 -10.20 -8.36 -0.40
CA ILE A 138 -10.90 -8.56 -1.67
C ILE A 138 -9.90 -8.89 -2.79
N LEU A 139 -8.82 -8.13 -2.90
CA LEU A 139 -7.77 -8.37 -3.89
C LEU A 139 -7.12 -9.75 -3.71
N TYR A 140 -6.80 -10.12 -2.47
CA TYR A 140 -6.25 -11.44 -2.16
C TYR A 140 -7.19 -12.57 -2.60
N LEU A 141 -8.49 -12.43 -2.34
CA LEU A 141 -9.49 -13.42 -2.76
C LEU A 141 -9.58 -13.54 -4.29
N ILE A 142 -9.50 -12.42 -5.02
CA ILE A 142 -9.51 -12.40 -6.49
C ILE A 142 -8.26 -13.08 -7.06
N ILE A 143 -7.07 -12.79 -6.52
CA ILE A 143 -5.83 -13.41 -6.99
C ILE A 143 -5.85 -14.91 -6.70
N ARG A 144 -6.31 -15.29 -5.50
CA ARG A 144 -6.42 -16.68 -5.10
C ARG A 144 -7.38 -17.45 -6.00
N SER A 145 -8.54 -16.88 -6.34
CA SER A 145 -9.49 -17.55 -7.24
C SER A 145 -8.89 -17.75 -8.63
N GLN A 146 -8.20 -16.73 -9.18
CA GLN A 146 -7.52 -16.86 -10.47
C GLN A 146 -6.45 -17.95 -10.48
N HIS A 147 -5.62 -18.02 -9.43
CA HIS A 147 -4.60 -19.05 -9.31
C HIS A 147 -5.22 -20.46 -9.20
N MET A 148 -6.33 -20.61 -8.45
CA MET A 148 -7.03 -21.89 -8.34
C MET A 148 -7.63 -22.34 -9.68
N ASP A 149 -8.17 -21.40 -10.47
CA ASP A 149 -8.75 -21.69 -11.79
C ASP A 149 -7.67 -22.09 -12.81
N GLU A 150 -6.53 -21.41 -12.79
CA GLU A 150 -5.36 -21.78 -13.60
C GLU A 150 -4.83 -23.18 -13.24
N GLN A 151 -4.72 -23.50 -11.94
CA GLN A 151 -4.29 -24.82 -11.49
C GLN A 151 -5.24 -25.94 -11.95
N LYS A 152 -6.55 -25.75 -11.81
CA LYS A 152 -7.55 -26.72 -12.29
C LYS A 152 -7.43 -26.96 -13.79
N ARG A 153 -7.23 -25.89 -14.56
CA ARG A 153 -7.04 -25.98 -16.02
C ARG A 153 -5.76 -26.74 -16.39
N CYS A 154 -4.65 -26.52 -15.68
CA CYS A 154 -3.41 -27.26 -15.90
C CYS A 154 -3.56 -28.76 -15.58
N ILE A 155 -4.24 -29.10 -14.48
CA ILE A 155 -4.50 -30.51 -14.11
C ILE A 155 -5.34 -31.20 -15.19
N ALA A 156 -6.42 -30.57 -15.65
CA ALA A 156 -7.28 -31.14 -16.70
C ALA A 156 -6.52 -31.38 -18.01
N VAL A 157 -5.65 -30.46 -18.42
CA VAL A 157 -4.81 -30.63 -19.63
C VAL A 157 -3.80 -31.77 -19.45
N ALA A 158 -3.20 -31.92 -18.25
CA ALA A 158 -2.27 -33.00 -17.98
C ALA A 158 -2.96 -34.38 -18.01
N GLU A 159 -4.17 -34.48 -17.46
CA GLU A 159 -4.99 -35.71 -17.48
C GLU A 159 -5.42 -36.09 -18.90
N LEU A 160 -5.84 -35.12 -19.71
CA LEU A 160 -6.17 -35.34 -21.13
C LEU A 160 -4.94 -35.84 -21.90
N THR A 161 -3.79 -35.19 -21.74
CA THR A 161 -2.54 -35.57 -22.41
C THR A 161 -2.12 -37.00 -22.05
N LYS A 162 -2.21 -37.36 -20.76
CA LYS A 162 -1.91 -38.71 -20.28
C LYS A 162 -2.86 -39.75 -20.88
N SER A 163 -4.14 -39.41 -21.01
CA SER A 163 -5.15 -40.31 -21.58
C SER A 163 -4.91 -40.59 -23.06
N THR A 164 -4.56 -39.55 -23.85
CA THR A 164 -4.22 -39.71 -25.27
C THR A 164 -2.93 -40.51 -25.49
N ALA A 165 -1.95 -40.36 -24.60
CA ALA A 165 -0.70 -41.12 -24.67
C ALA A 165 -0.87 -42.62 -24.35
N VAL A 166 -1.87 -43.00 -23.56
CA VAL A 166 -2.17 -44.41 -23.23
C VAL A 166 -3.00 -45.10 -24.32
N SER A 167 -3.74 -44.33 -25.14
CA SER A 167 -4.55 -44.85 -26.25
C SER A 167 -3.80 -44.96 -27.59
N SER A 168 -2.52 -44.57 -27.63
CA SER A 168 -1.64 -44.61 -28.81
C SER A 168 -0.63 -45.75 -28.69
#